data_AF-A0A963FXE9-F1
#
_entry.id   AF-A0A963FXE9-F1
#
_cell.length_a   1.000
_cell.length_b   1.000
_cell.length_c   1.000
_cell.angle_alpha   90.00
_cell.angle_beta   90.00
_cell.angle_gamma   90.00
#
_symmetry.space_group_name_H-M   'P 1'
#
loop_
_entity.id
_entity.type
_entity.pdbx_description
1 polymer ?
#
loop_
_entity_poly.entity_id
_entity_poly.type
_entity_poly.pdbx_seq_one_letter_code
_entity_poly.pdbx_strand_id
1 'polypeptide(L)'
;DEMRTTAAKSEHGGFGAAQRVSVTKVGNDVQVAYTNPVYMSHAYRMAGELKETASKLQAALGKVEEYGAKGLTASQLRKYHYTFGMEYFDEPNEFVKYASYEEAIKAVEAGLAAGKQGVTKVYRVDVAGKKESLFGVAMKGEGDAGKFMDDKYIMSEIDFRDVKSTAHLPYDILVSDNKVYALYARFRIAISFPDLSMMGANSFMNIMKSPEAIREALALTSGGKKDAR
;
A
#
# COMPACT_ATOMS: atom_id res chain seq x y z
N ASP A 1 7.63 2.49 16.99
CA ASP A 1 6.64 2.20 18.05
C ASP A 1 5.34 2.96 17.88
N GLU A 2 5.35 4.31 17.77
CA GLU A 2 4.12 5.11 17.62
C GLU A 2 3.18 4.60 16.52
N MET A 3 3.68 4.28 15.32
CA MET A 3 2.84 3.74 14.24
C MET A 3 2.12 2.45 14.63
N ARG A 4 2.82 1.46 15.19
CA ARG A 4 2.24 0.17 15.60
C ARG A 4 1.19 0.35 16.69
N THR A 5 1.46 1.21 17.67
CA THR A 5 0.52 1.51 18.76
C THR A 5 -0.68 2.33 18.28
N THR A 6 -0.50 3.20 17.28
CA THR A 6 -1.59 4.02 16.72
C THR A 6 -2.49 3.18 15.81
N ALA A 7 -1.90 2.34 14.96
CA ALA A 7 -2.60 1.34 14.14
C ALA A 7 -3.50 0.42 15.00
N ALA A 8 -2.98 -0.02 16.15
CA ALA A 8 -3.73 -0.88 17.08
C ALA A 8 -5.02 -0.25 17.62
N LYS A 9 -5.19 1.08 17.55
CA LYS A 9 -6.38 1.78 18.08
C LYS A 9 -7.51 1.95 17.04
N SER A 10 -7.31 1.47 15.82
CA SER A 10 -8.26 1.64 14.72
C SER A 10 -8.66 0.31 14.09
N GLU A 11 -9.87 0.27 13.55
CA GLU A 11 -10.31 -0.77 12.62
C GLU A 11 -9.52 -0.64 11.32
N HIS A 12 -8.98 -1.75 10.81
CA HIS A 12 -8.04 -1.79 9.68
C HIS A 12 -6.79 -0.89 9.81
N GLY A 13 -6.50 -0.40 11.02
CA GLY A 13 -5.35 0.48 11.28
C GLY A 13 -4.01 -0.17 10.94
N GLY A 14 -3.95 -1.51 10.89
CA GLY A 14 -2.77 -2.27 10.47
C GLY A 14 -2.17 -1.84 9.14
N PHE A 15 -2.96 -1.34 8.17
CA PHE A 15 -2.43 -0.79 6.90
C PHE A 15 -1.51 0.44 7.10
N GLY A 16 -1.66 1.15 8.22
CA GLY A 16 -0.81 2.28 8.62
C GLY A 16 0.31 1.91 9.61
N ALA A 17 0.55 0.62 9.87
CA ALA A 17 1.53 0.19 10.87
C ALA A 17 3.01 0.38 10.44
N ALA A 18 3.25 0.67 9.15
CA ALA A 18 4.58 0.84 8.57
C ALA A 18 4.76 2.22 7.91
N GLN A 19 5.97 2.77 8.04
CA GLN A 19 6.41 3.99 7.37
C GLN A 19 7.18 3.59 6.13
N ARG A 20 6.92 4.27 5.01
CA ARG A 20 7.63 4.02 3.76
C ARG A 20 8.64 5.13 3.53
N VAL A 21 9.86 4.70 3.24
CA VAL A 21 11.01 5.55 2.90
C VAL A 21 11.60 4.96 1.62
N SER A 22 11.87 5.80 0.64
CA SER A 22 12.46 5.42 -0.64
C SER A 22 13.84 6.06 -0.82
N VAL A 23 14.72 5.29 -1.46
CA VAL A 23 16.01 5.76 -1.98
C VAL A 23 16.03 5.44 -3.46
N THR A 24 15.91 6.44 -4.31
CA THR A 24 15.70 6.28 -5.76
C THR A 24 16.78 7.01 -6.53
N LYS A 25 17.49 6.29 -7.43
CA LYS A 25 18.45 6.91 -8.35
C LYS A 25 17.70 7.54 -9.53
N VAL A 26 17.91 8.82 -9.77
CA VAL A 26 17.35 9.58 -10.89
C VAL A 26 18.49 10.26 -11.63
N GLY A 27 18.82 9.74 -12.82
CA GLY A 27 20.02 10.16 -13.54
C GLY A 27 21.30 9.88 -12.72
N ASN A 28 22.03 10.93 -12.38
CA ASN A 28 23.22 10.86 -11.52
C ASN A 28 22.92 11.10 -10.03
N ASP A 29 21.70 11.52 -9.70
CA ASP A 29 21.32 11.92 -8.34
C ASP A 29 20.64 10.77 -7.60
N VAL A 30 20.66 10.86 -6.27
CA VAL A 30 19.91 9.98 -5.37
C VAL A 30 18.87 10.81 -4.64
N GLN A 31 17.60 10.46 -4.83
CA GLN A 31 16.48 11.06 -4.11
C GLN A 31 16.16 10.20 -2.89
N VAL A 32 16.09 10.84 -1.72
CA VAL A 32 15.60 10.22 -0.48
C VAL A 32 14.29 10.89 -0.13
N ALA A 33 13.23 10.08 0.02
CA ALA A 33 11.90 10.58 0.29
C ALA A 33 11.11 9.64 1.19
N TYR A 34 10.05 10.13 1.81
CA TYR A 34 9.18 9.34 2.67
C TYR A 34 7.73 9.83 2.58
N THR A 35 6.77 8.93 2.77
CA THR A 35 5.35 9.31 2.80
C THR A 35 5.07 10.19 4.02
N ASN A 36 4.22 11.21 3.87
CA ASN A 36 3.87 12.10 4.99
C ASN A 36 3.08 11.33 6.07
N PRO A 37 3.60 11.13 7.29
CA PRO A 37 2.93 10.30 8.30
C PRO A 37 1.56 10.83 8.73
N VAL A 38 1.41 12.15 8.82
CA VAL A 38 0.13 12.80 9.15
C VAL A 38 -0.89 12.54 8.07
N TYR A 39 -0.52 12.74 6.79
CA TYR A 39 -1.39 12.43 5.65
C TYR A 39 -1.84 10.96 5.65
N MET A 40 -0.90 10.03 5.79
CA MET A 40 -1.18 8.60 5.77
C MET A 40 -2.05 8.16 6.96
N SER A 41 -1.90 8.80 8.13
CA SER A 41 -2.77 8.53 9.28
C SER A 41 -4.23 8.85 9.01
N HIS A 42 -4.53 9.92 8.28
CA HIS A 42 -5.90 10.25 7.92
C HIS A 42 -6.42 9.36 6.79
N ALA A 43 -5.60 9.07 5.77
CA ALA A 43 -5.96 8.19 4.67
C ALA A 43 -6.30 6.77 5.15
N TYR A 44 -5.56 6.25 6.14
CA TYR A 44 -5.82 4.95 6.77
C TYR A 44 -6.67 5.04 8.05
N ARG A 45 -7.37 6.18 8.24
CA ARG A 45 -8.32 6.42 9.34
C ARG A 45 -7.79 6.08 10.75
N MET A 46 -6.49 6.19 10.97
CA MET A 46 -5.85 5.94 12.24
C MET A 46 -6.34 6.91 13.33
N ALA A 47 -6.27 6.48 14.59
CA ALA A 47 -6.74 7.24 15.76
C ALA A 47 -5.75 8.31 16.27
N GLY A 48 -4.60 8.47 15.62
CA GLY A 48 -3.59 9.47 15.96
C GLY A 48 -2.83 9.93 14.72
N GLU A 49 -2.24 11.12 14.80
CA GLU A 49 -1.70 11.85 13.63
C GLU A 49 -0.21 11.59 13.36
N LEU A 50 0.42 10.66 14.09
CA LEU A 50 1.84 10.27 13.91
C LEU A 50 2.84 11.44 13.93
N LYS A 51 2.60 12.44 14.80
CA LYS A 51 3.44 13.65 14.87
C LYS A 51 4.86 13.33 15.33
N GLU A 52 5.03 12.41 16.27
CA GLU A 52 6.37 12.02 16.74
C GLU A 52 7.15 11.30 15.65
N THR A 53 6.48 10.45 14.86
CA THR A 53 7.06 9.79 13.69
C THR A 53 7.48 10.83 12.65
N ALA A 54 6.65 11.83 12.36
CA ALA A 54 6.99 12.92 11.44
C ALA A 54 8.21 13.72 11.93
N SER A 55 8.25 14.09 13.21
CA SER A 55 9.40 14.80 13.81
C SER A 55 10.68 13.97 13.74
N LYS A 56 10.61 12.66 14.00
CA LYS A 56 11.77 11.76 13.92
C LYS A 56 12.28 11.59 12.50
N LEU A 57 11.40 11.48 11.50
CA LEU A 57 11.80 11.43 10.09
C LEU A 57 12.47 12.72 9.65
N GLN A 58 11.90 13.88 10.02
CA GLN A 58 12.51 15.17 9.73
C GLN A 58 13.91 15.30 10.36
N ALA A 59 14.08 14.86 11.61
CA ALA A 59 15.37 14.91 12.27
C ALA A 59 16.41 13.96 11.64
N ALA A 60 15.99 12.78 11.17
CA ALA A 60 16.89 11.76 10.63
C ALA A 60 17.21 11.93 9.14
N LEU A 61 16.23 12.35 8.33
CA LEU A 61 16.31 12.39 6.86
C LEU A 61 16.19 13.81 6.29
N GLY A 62 15.81 14.78 7.12
CA GLY A 62 15.48 16.14 6.67
C GLY A 62 14.05 16.26 6.14
N LYS A 63 13.64 17.51 5.87
CA LYS A 63 12.37 17.85 5.22
C LYS A 63 12.60 19.07 4.32
N VAL A 64 13.21 18.83 3.15
CA VAL A 64 13.60 19.90 2.21
C VAL A 64 12.37 20.56 1.60
N GLU A 65 11.44 19.76 1.08
CA GLU A 65 10.18 20.21 0.50
C GLU A 65 9.10 19.15 0.68
N GLU A 66 7.84 19.56 0.52
CA GLU A 66 6.72 18.64 0.31
C GLU A 66 6.45 18.56 -1.20
N TYR A 67 6.20 17.36 -1.71
CA TYR A 67 6.02 17.10 -3.13
C TYR A 67 4.83 16.17 -3.38
N GLY A 68 4.47 16.00 -4.65
CA GLY A 68 3.28 15.26 -5.09
C GLY A 68 2.12 16.21 -5.40
N ALA A 69 0.89 15.71 -5.26
CA ALA A 69 -0.30 16.50 -5.51
C ALA A 69 -0.51 17.61 -4.48
N LYS A 70 -1.37 18.58 -4.79
CA LYS A 70 -1.91 19.48 -3.75
C LYS A 70 -2.57 18.63 -2.67
N GLY A 71 -2.06 18.71 -1.44
CA GLY A 71 -2.54 17.91 -0.32
C GLY A 71 -4.04 18.08 -0.07
N LEU A 72 -4.67 16.98 0.34
CA LEU A 72 -6.05 16.97 0.82
C LEU A 72 -6.09 17.30 2.31
N THR A 73 -7.18 17.93 2.76
CA THR A 73 -7.39 18.15 4.20
C THR A 73 -7.62 16.83 4.94
N ALA A 74 -7.37 16.81 6.25
CA ALA A 74 -7.64 15.65 7.10
C ALA A 74 -9.08 15.10 6.96
N SER A 75 -10.07 15.99 6.87
CA SER A 75 -11.47 15.63 6.68
C SER A 75 -11.72 14.97 5.32
N GLN A 76 -11.12 15.49 4.26
CA GLN A 76 -11.19 14.91 2.92
C GLN A 76 -10.51 13.54 2.87
N LEU A 77 -9.37 13.37 3.54
CA LEU A 77 -8.65 12.09 3.58
C LEU A 77 -9.44 10.99 4.30
N ARG A 78 -10.04 11.30 5.45
CA ARG A 78 -10.82 10.31 6.20
C ARG A 78 -12.08 9.86 5.44
N LYS A 79 -12.60 10.71 4.56
CA LYS A 79 -13.76 10.44 3.69
C LYS A 79 -13.34 10.17 2.24
N TYR A 80 -12.05 9.89 2.00
CA TYR A 80 -11.53 9.89 0.65
C TYR A 80 -12.21 8.82 -0.20
N HIS A 81 -12.66 9.27 -1.36
CA HIS A 81 -13.23 8.47 -2.42
C HIS A 81 -12.82 9.12 -3.72
N TYR A 82 -12.12 8.38 -4.58
CA TYR A 82 -11.53 8.98 -5.77
C TYR A 82 -12.59 9.35 -6.80
N THR A 83 -13.48 8.41 -7.15
CA THR A 83 -14.60 8.66 -8.06
C THR A 83 -15.71 7.61 -7.88
N PHE A 84 -16.89 7.90 -8.44
CA PHE A 84 -18.06 7.03 -8.37
C PHE A 84 -17.74 5.59 -8.82
N GLY A 85 -18.14 4.60 -8.01
CA GLY A 85 -17.92 3.18 -8.28
C GLY A 85 -16.54 2.63 -7.91
N MET A 86 -15.67 3.42 -7.26
CA MET A 86 -14.42 2.92 -6.68
C MET A 86 -14.55 2.59 -5.19
N GLU A 87 -13.56 1.88 -4.66
CA GLU A 87 -13.58 1.32 -3.31
C GLU A 87 -13.09 2.32 -2.26
N TYR A 88 -13.72 2.28 -1.09
CA TYR A 88 -13.30 3.06 0.07
C TYR A 88 -12.23 2.33 0.89
N PHE A 89 -11.62 3.03 1.85
CA PHE A 89 -10.67 2.42 2.79
C PHE A 89 -11.29 1.27 3.61
N ASP A 90 -12.57 1.40 3.98
CA ASP A 90 -13.36 0.44 4.74
C ASP A 90 -14.00 -0.66 3.89
N GLU A 91 -13.59 -0.77 2.63
CA GLU A 91 -13.98 -1.85 1.72
C GLU A 91 -12.75 -2.64 1.24
N PRO A 92 -11.89 -3.17 2.14
CA PRO A 92 -10.77 -4.00 1.71
C PRO A 92 -11.28 -5.31 1.09
N ASN A 93 -10.48 -5.88 0.19
CA ASN A 93 -10.72 -7.25 -0.27
C ASN A 93 -10.53 -8.23 0.88
N GLU A 94 -11.46 -9.14 1.12
CA GLU A 94 -11.27 -10.32 1.96
C GLU A 94 -10.94 -11.53 1.08
N PHE A 95 -9.68 -11.98 1.10
CA PHE A 95 -9.23 -13.04 0.20
C PHE A 95 -9.55 -14.46 0.68
N VAL A 96 -9.38 -14.69 1.98
CA VAL A 96 -9.51 -16.02 2.58
C VAL A 96 -9.58 -15.91 4.10
N LYS A 97 -10.28 -16.88 4.71
CA LYS A 97 -10.35 -17.10 6.15
C LYS A 97 -9.76 -18.47 6.50
N TYR A 98 -8.91 -18.51 7.52
CA TYR A 98 -8.27 -19.70 8.07
C TYR A 98 -8.89 -20.12 9.41
N ALA A 99 -8.48 -21.27 9.96
CA ALA A 99 -8.99 -21.70 11.26
C ALA A 99 -8.43 -20.84 12.41
N SER A 100 -7.22 -20.28 12.24
CA SER A 100 -6.55 -19.44 13.24
C SER A 100 -5.66 -18.37 12.60
N TYR A 101 -5.23 -17.41 13.41
CA TYR A 101 -4.23 -16.41 13.02
C TYR A 101 -2.90 -17.06 12.65
N GLU A 102 -2.49 -18.06 13.41
CA GLU A 102 -1.24 -18.77 13.23
C GLU A 102 -1.24 -19.54 11.89
N GLU A 103 -2.37 -20.13 11.51
CA GLU A 103 -2.55 -20.74 10.18
C GLU A 103 -2.54 -19.70 9.05
N ALA A 104 -3.22 -18.56 9.24
CA ALA A 104 -3.23 -17.48 8.25
C ALA A 104 -1.82 -16.94 7.98
N ILE A 105 -1.06 -16.66 9.04
CA ILE A 105 0.34 -16.24 8.95
C ILE A 105 1.18 -17.29 8.24
N LYS A 106 1.06 -18.56 8.61
CA LYS A 106 1.82 -19.64 7.99
C LYS A 106 1.52 -19.75 6.49
N ALA A 107 0.27 -19.62 6.09
CA ALA A 107 -0.13 -19.72 4.70
C ALA A 107 0.39 -18.53 3.86
N VAL A 108 0.25 -17.30 4.37
CA VAL A 108 0.75 -16.08 3.70
C VAL A 108 2.27 -16.12 3.57
N GLU A 109 2.99 -16.44 4.66
CA GLU A 109 4.46 -16.57 4.64
C GLU A 109 4.93 -17.64 3.64
N ALA A 110 4.26 -18.79 3.58
CA ALA A 110 4.59 -19.84 2.63
C ALA A 110 4.35 -19.41 1.17
N GLY A 111 3.25 -18.69 0.90
CA GLY A 111 2.95 -18.15 -0.42
C GLY A 111 3.99 -17.14 -0.90
N LEU A 112 4.36 -16.20 -0.02
CA LEU A 112 5.37 -15.17 -0.30
C LEU A 112 6.77 -15.75 -0.45
N ALA A 113 7.15 -16.73 0.38
CA ALA A 113 8.45 -17.40 0.29
C ALA A 113 8.60 -18.20 -1.01
N ALA A 114 7.50 -18.76 -1.52
CA ALA A 114 7.47 -19.47 -2.79
C ALA A 114 7.42 -18.54 -4.02
N GLY A 115 7.29 -17.22 -3.83
CA GLY A 115 7.16 -16.27 -4.93
C GLY A 115 5.92 -16.52 -5.79
N LYS A 116 4.83 -17.02 -5.21
CA LYS A 116 3.60 -17.34 -5.95
C LYS A 116 3.12 -16.10 -6.72
N GLN A 117 2.74 -16.28 -7.98
CA GLN A 117 2.32 -15.19 -8.86
C GLN A 117 3.35 -14.05 -9.01
N GLY A 118 4.62 -14.29 -8.68
CA GLY A 118 5.65 -13.25 -8.67
C GLY A 118 5.56 -12.27 -7.48
N VAL A 119 4.80 -12.61 -6.44
CA VAL A 119 4.65 -11.81 -5.23
C VAL A 119 5.59 -12.31 -4.14
N THR A 120 6.43 -11.42 -3.62
CA THR A 120 7.47 -11.74 -2.62
C THR A 120 7.45 -10.81 -1.43
N LYS A 121 7.89 -11.30 -0.28
CA LYS A 121 7.93 -10.52 0.97
C LYS A 121 9.05 -9.48 0.94
N VAL A 122 8.71 -8.22 1.23
CA VAL A 122 9.68 -7.15 1.52
C VAL A 122 9.87 -7.00 3.03
N TYR A 123 8.77 -6.89 3.77
CA TYR A 123 8.80 -6.77 5.22
C TYR A 123 7.56 -7.41 5.85
N ARG A 124 7.62 -7.57 7.18
CA ARG A 124 6.48 -7.84 8.03
C ARG A 124 6.51 -6.91 9.24
N VAL A 125 5.35 -6.39 9.63
CA VAL A 125 5.16 -5.60 10.85
C VAL A 125 3.98 -6.17 11.62
N ASP A 126 4.24 -6.67 12.83
CA ASP A 126 3.18 -7.09 13.75
C ASP A 126 2.61 -5.87 14.50
N VAL A 127 1.29 -5.77 14.55
CA VAL A 127 0.56 -4.68 15.21
C VAL A 127 0.51 -4.94 16.71
N ALA A 128 0.89 -3.94 17.50
CA ALA A 128 1.06 -4.10 18.94
C ALA A 128 -0.27 -4.46 19.62
N GLY A 129 -0.30 -5.56 20.37
CA GLY A 129 -1.46 -5.98 21.16
C GLY A 129 -2.63 -6.54 20.34
N LYS A 130 -2.43 -6.85 19.05
CA LYS A 130 -3.44 -7.46 18.18
C LYS A 130 -2.90 -8.70 17.48
N LYS A 131 -3.79 -9.62 17.13
CA LYS A 131 -3.51 -10.70 16.16
C LYS A 131 -3.59 -10.11 14.75
N GLU A 132 -2.69 -9.20 14.44
CA GLU A 132 -2.69 -8.48 13.18
C GLU A 132 -1.26 -8.24 12.69
N SER A 133 -1.01 -8.54 11.41
CA SER A 133 0.31 -8.41 10.78
C SER A 133 0.18 -7.84 9.38
N LEU A 134 0.94 -6.77 9.13
CA LEU A 134 1.08 -6.16 7.83
C LEU A 134 2.30 -6.72 7.11
N PHE A 135 2.12 -7.19 5.87
CA PHE A 135 3.18 -7.62 4.98
C PHE A 135 3.30 -6.62 3.83
N GLY A 136 4.47 -6.02 3.67
CA GLY A 136 4.81 -5.30 2.45
C GLY A 136 5.29 -6.29 1.41
N VAL A 137 4.74 -6.23 0.19
CA VAL A 137 5.03 -7.20 -0.87
C VAL A 137 5.48 -6.52 -2.16
N ALA A 138 6.53 -7.08 -2.77
CA ALA A 138 6.99 -6.67 -4.09
C ALA A 138 6.34 -7.59 -5.14
N MET A 139 5.99 -7.01 -6.28
CA MET A 139 5.23 -7.69 -7.33
C MET A 139 5.99 -7.63 -8.65
N LYS A 140 6.42 -8.79 -9.14
CA LYS A 140 7.10 -8.94 -10.44
C LYS A 140 6.27 -9.77 -11.42
N GLY A 141 5.84 -9.14 -12.50
CA GLY A 141 4.98 -9.79 -13.50
C GLY A 141 5.80 -10.60 -14.50
N GLU A 142 5.25 -11.73 -14.95
CA GLU A 142 5.84 -12.53 -16.02
C GLU A 142 4.99 -12.49 -17.30
N GLY A 143 5.65 -12.20 -18.43
CA GLY A 143 5.02 -12.09 -19.74
C GLY A 143 3.95 -10.99 -19.84
N ASP A 144 3.21 -11.01 -20.94
CA ASP A 144 2.16 -10.02 -21.20
C ASP A 144 0.99 -10.09 -20.20
N ALA A 145 0.71 -11.30 -19.69
CA ALA A 145 -0.34 -11.52 -18.70
C ALA A 145 0.03 -10.92 -17.33
N GLY A 146 1.29 -11.06 -16.89
CA GLY A 146 1.77 -10.53 -15.63
C GLY A 146 2.07 -9.03 -15.64
N LYS A 147 2.15 -8.39 -16.82
CA LYS A 147 2.43 -6.96 -16.98
C LYS A 147 1.61 -6.08 -16.05
N PHE A 148 0.30 -6.35 -15.91
CA PHE A 148 -0.61 -5.46 -15.18
C PHE A 148 -0.45 -5.49 -13.66
N MET A 149 0.20 -6.50 -13.08
CA MET A 149 0.52 -6.48 -11.64
C MET A 149 1.97 -6.04 -11.36
N ASP A 150 2.80 -5.89 -12.39
CA ASP A 150 4.22 -5.60 -12.25
C ASP A 150 4.47 -4.18 -11.71
N ASP A 151 5.19 -4.09 -10.59
CA ASP A 151 5.51 -2.84 -9.91
C ASP A 151 6.22 -1.85 -10.85
N LYS A 152 7.16 -2.34 -11.67
CA LYS A 152 7.94 -1.48 -12.57
C LYS A 152 7.05 -0.93 -13.69
N TYR A 153 6.17 -1.75 -14.26
CA TYR A 153 5.20 -1.28 -15.25
C TYR A 153 4.29 -0.20 -14.67
N ILE A 154 3.63 -0.47 -13.55
CA ILE A 154 2.69 0.47 -12.94
C ILE A 154 3.38 1.79 -12.61
N MET A 155 4.55 1.73 -11.96
CA MET A 155 5.30 2.94 -11.60
C MET A 155 5.77 3.72 -12.84
N SER A 156 6.06 3.06 -13.96
CA SER A 156 6.38 3.76 -15.21
C SER A 156 5.22 4.56 -15.80
N GLU A 157 3.98 4.19 -15.48
CA GLU A 157 2.77 4.85 -15.95
C GLU A 157 2.27 5.96 -15.00
N ILE A 158 2.54 5.86 -13.70
CA ILE A 158 1.98 6.81 -12.70
C ILE A 158 3.01 7.73 -12.03
N ASP A 159 4.29 7.35 -11.99
CA ASP A 159 5.35 8.10 -11.29
C ASP A 159 6.25 8.87 -12.28
N PHE A 160 5.63 9.77 -13.03
CA PHE A 160 6.24 10.48 -14.16
C PHE A 160 6.90 11.82 -13.80
N ARG A 161 6.80 12.28 -12.55
CA ARG A 161 7.39 13.56 -12.10
C ARG A 161 8.89 13.44 -11.83
N ASP A 162 9.57 14.58 -11.71
CA ASP A 162 11.00 14.63 -11.43
C ASP A 162 11.35 14.06 -10.06
N VAL A 163 10.63 14.47 -9.01
CA VAL A 163 10.72 13.88 -7.67
C VAL A 163 9.85 12.63 -7.62
N LYS A 164 10.49 11.48 -7.40
CA LYS A 164 9.84 10.18 -7.47
C LYS A 164 9.02 9.85 -6.22
N SER A 165 7.85 9.28 -6.45
CA SER A 165 6.93 8.80 -5.42
C SER A 165 7.12 7.31 -5.18
N THR A 166 8.36 6.81 -5.26
CA THR A 166 8.70 5.39 -5.12
C THR A 166 8.21 4.77 -3.81
N ALA A 167 8.13 5.56 -2.74
CA ALA A 167 7.54 5.16 -1.45
C ALA A 167 6.01 4.87 -1.52
N HIS A 168 5.36 5.02 -2.68
CA HIS A 168 4.04 4.43 -2.95
C HIS A 168 4.07 2.92 -2.72
N LEU A 169 5.13 2.25 -3.20
CA LEU A 169 5.39 0.84 -3.01
C LEU A 169 6.04 0.58 -1.64
N PRO A 170 5.88 -0.64 -1.09
CA PRO A 170 5.19 -1.80 -1.66
C PRO A 170 3.65 -1.76 -1.53
N TYR A 171 2.97 -2.69 -2.21
CA TYR A 171 1.59 -3.08 -1.89
C TYR A 171 1.56 -3.92 -0.60
N ASP A 172 0.37 -4.14 -0.05
CA ASP A 172 0.23 -4.71 1.30
C ASP A 172 -0.73 -5.89 1.33
N ILE A 173 -0.38 -6.90 2.13
CA ILE A 173 -1.31 -7.93 2.63
C ILE A 173 -1.44 -7.74 4.14
N LEU A 174 -2.66 -7.70 4.65
CA LEU A 174 -2.95 -7.60 6.07
C LEU A 174 -3.60 -8.90 6.55
N VAL A 175 -2.97 -9.58 7.49
CA VAL A 175 -3.62 -10.65 8.25
C VAL A 175 -4.21 -10.03 9.51
N SER A 176 -5.52 -10.14 9.72
CA SER A 176 -6.20 -9.66 10.93
C SER A 176 -7.12 -10.76 11.46
N ASP A 177 -6.89 -11.16 12.71
CA ASP A 177 -7.38 -12.41 13.29
C ASP A 177 -7.08 -13.60 12.37
N ASN A 178 -8.08 -14.29 11.85
CA ASN A 178 -7.90 -15.42 10.94
C ASN A 178 -8.22 -15.09 9.48
N LYS A 179 -8.30 -13.81 9.13
CA LYS A 179 -8.67 -13.35 7.79
C LYS A 179 -7.52 -12.61 7.13
N VAL A 180 -7.45 -12.74 5.80
CA VAL A 180 -6.42 -12.09 4.98
C VAL A 180 -7.06 -11.06 4.07
N TYR A 181 -6.51 -9.84 4.12
CA TYR A 181 -7.03 -8.67 3.44
C TYR A 181 -5.97 -8.00 2.56
N ALA A 182 -6.44 -7.23 1.58
CA ALA A 182 -5.65 -6.16 0.96
C ALA A 182 -6.56 -4.99 0.57
N LEU A 183 -6.03 -3.77 0.67
CA LEU A 183 -6.71 -2.60 0.10
C LEU A 183 -6.76 -2.76 -1.43
N TYR A 184 -7.87 -2.37 -2.04
CA TYR A 184 -7.96 -2.28 -3.49
C TYR A 184 -6.87 -1.34 -4.02
N ALA A 185 -6.17 -1.77 -5.07
CA ALA A 185 -5.07 -0.98 -5.63
C ALA A 185 -5.56 0.37 -6.16
N ARG A 186 -6.82 0.48 -6.59
CA ARG A 186 -7.44 1.76 -6.97
C ARG A 186 -7.35 2.78 -5.84
N PHE A 187 -7.79 2.39 -4.64
CA PHE A 187 -7.68 3.21 -3.44
C PHE A 187 -6.22 3.55 -3.14
N ARG A 188 -5.32 2.55 -3.10
CA ARG A 188 -3.89 2.75 -2.78
C ARG A 188 -3.20 3.72 -3.74
N ILE A 189 -3.47 3.61 -5.04
CA ILE A 189 -2.92 4.50 -6.07
C ILE A 189 -3.51 5.89 -5.91
N ALA A 190 -4.83 6.00 -5.78
CA ALA A 190 -5.51 7.29 -5.70
C ALA A 190 -5.09 8.10 -4.47
N ILE A 191 -4.88 7.49 -3.29
CA ILE A 191 -4.36 8.23 -2.13
C ILE A 191 -2.89 8.65 -2.28
N SER A 192 -2.10 7.99 -3.14
CA SER A 192 -0.69 8.38 -3.39
C SER A 192 -0.57 9.38 -4.54
N PHE A 193 -1.50 9.35 -5.48
CA PHE A 193 -1.53 10.20 -6.68
C PHE A 193 -2.94 10.78 -6.87
N PRO A 194 -3.43 11.63 -5.94
CA PRO A 194 -4.83 12.07 -5.96
C PRO A 194 -5.16 13.03 -7.11
N ASP A 195 -4.14 13.53 -7.81
CA ASP A 195 -4.24 14.34 -9.02
C ASP A 195 -3.89 13.57 -10.31
N LEU A 196 -3.76 12.25 -10.23
CA LEU A 196 -3.62 11.41 -11.42
C LEU A 196 -4.85 11.61 -12.31
N SER A 197 -4.62 11.97 -13.56
CA SER A 197 -5.70 12.15 -14.53
C SER A 197 -6.33 10.80 -14.87
N MET A 198 -7.64 10.79 -15.15
CA MET A 198 -8.31 9.61 -15.69
C MET A 198 -7.86 9.31 -17.13
N MET A 199 -7.53 10.33 -17.93
CA MET A 199 -7.15 10.17 -19.34
C MET A 199 -5.90 10.99 -19.70
N GLY A 200 -5.21 10.57 -20.75
CA GLY A 200 -4.01 11.23 -21.27
C GLY A 200 -2.73 10.45 -21.01
N ALA A 201 -1.60 11.09 -21.28
CA ALA A 201 -0.29 10.51 -20.97
C ALA A 201 -0.16 10.35 -19.45
N ASN A 202 0.30 9.18 -19.01
CA ASN A 202 0.50 8.84 -17.60
C ASN A 202 -0.79 8.93 -16.76
N SER A 203 -1.83 8.21 -17.18
CA SER A 203 -3.18 8.27 -16.59
C SER A 203 -3.63 6.95 -16.00
N PHE A 204 -4.68 7.00 -15.18
CA PHE A 204 -5.30 5.80 -14.60
C PHE A 204 -5.77 4.80 -15.66
N MET A 205 -6.18 5.27 -16.85
CA MET A 205 -6.56 4.40 -17.96
C MET A 205 -5.44 3.48 -18.44
N ASN A 206 -4.17 3.91 -18.37
CA ASN A 206 -3.04 3.07 -18.77
C ASN A 206 -2.90 1.83 -17.88
N ILE A 207 -3.27 1.97 -16.61
CA ILE A 207 -3.20 0.91 -15.60
C ILE A 207 -4.58 0.36 -15.24
N MET A 208 -5.62 0.55 -16.07
CA MET A 208 -6.99 0.19 -15.71
C MET A 208 -7.19 -1.30 -15.35
N LYS A 209 -6.33 -2.18 -15.89
CA LYS A 209 -6.33 -3.63 -15.63
C LYS A 209 -5.50 -4.00 -14.38
N SER A 210 -4.64 -3.10 -13.92
CA SER A 210 -3.72 -3.36 -12.81
C SER A 210 -4.41 -3.65 -11.49
N PRO A 211 -5.49 -2.95 -11.09
CA PRO A 211 -6.15 -3.25 -9.83
C PRO A 211 -6.65 -4.69 -9.70
N GLU A 212 -7.28 -5.23 -10.75
CA GLU A 212 -7.74 -6.62 -10.75
C GLU A 212 -6.59 -7.62 -10.84
N ALA A 213 -5.55 -7.32 -11.63
CA ALA A 213 -4.37 -8.17 -11.70
C ALA A 213 -3.63 -8.25 -10.35
N ILE A 214 -3.50 -7.12 -9.64
CA ILE A 214 -2.94 -7.07 -8.29
C ILE A 214 -3.81 -7.87 -7.33
N ARG A 215 -5.12 -7.61 -7.31
CA ARG A 215 -6.06 -8.32 -6.42
C ARG A 215 -5.96 -9.83 -6.59
N GLU A 216 -6.00 -10.31 -7.83
CA GLU A 216 -5.88 -11.74 -8.15
C GLU A 216 -4.54 -12.32 -7.68
N ALA A 217 -3.42 -11.64 -7.98
CA ALA A 217 -2.09 -12.10 -7.58
C ALA A 217 -1.95 -12.18 -6.05
N LEU A 218 -2.42 -11.17 -5.32
CA LEU A 218 -2.40 -11.15 -3.85
C LEU A 218 -3.31 -12.23 -3.25
N ALA A 219 -4.51 -12.42 -3.80
CA ALA A 219 -5.44 -13.46 -3.35
C ALA A 219 -4.83 -14.86 -3.49
N LEU A 220 -4.34 -15.20 -4.69
CA LEU A 220 -3.74 -16.51 -4.97
C LEU A 220 -2.47 -16.77 -4.16
N THR A 221 -1.65 -15.74 -3.96
CA THR A 221 -0.45 -15.80 -3.11
C THR A 221 -0.83 -16.12 -1.66
N SER A 222 -1.90 -15.49 -1.18
CA SER A 222 -2.41 -15.65 0.18
C SER A 222 -3.23 -16.93 0.40
N GLY A 223 -3.40 -17.78 -0.61
CA GLY A 223 -4.20 -19.00 -0.54
C GLY A 223 -5.71 -18.83 -0.79
N GLY A 224 -6.14 -17.64 -1.19
CA GLY A 224 -7.49 -17.36 -1.67
C GLY A 224 -7.72 -17.81 -3.11
N LYS A 225 -8.94 -17.59 -3.60
CA LYS A 225 -9.35 -17.90 -4.98
C LYS A 225 -9.26 -16.64 -5.85
N LYS A 226 -9.24 -16.84 -7.18
CA LYS A 226 -9.18 -15.77 -8.19
C LYS A 226 -10.30 -14.73 -8.03
N ASP A 227 -11.49 -15.16 -7.63
CA ASP A 227 -12.70 -14.34 -7.48
C ASP A 227 -12.94 -13.80 -6.06
N ALA A 228 -12.00 -14.04 -5.12
CA ALA A 228 -12.14 -13.57 -3.75
C ALA A 228 -12.04 -12.04 -3.64
N ARG A 229 -13.00 -11.44 -2.94
CA ARG A 229 -13.19 -9.99 -2.76
C ARG A 229 -13.99 -9.75 -1.48
#